data_AF-A0AAW7L1E4-F1
#
_entry.id   AF-A0AAW7L1E4-F1
#
_cell.length_a   1.000
_cell.length_b   1.000
_cell.length_c   1.000
_cell.angle_alpha   90.00
_cell.angle_beta   90.00
_cell.angle_gamma   90.00
#
_symmetry.space_group_name_H-M   'P 1'
#
loop_
_entity.id
_entity.type
_entity.pdbx_description
1 polymer ?
#
loop_
_entity_poly.entity_id
_entity_poly.type
_entity_poly.pdbx_seq_one_letter_code
_entity_poly.pdbx_strand_id
1 'polypeptide(L)'
;MIRRNKCLELGLPEPNDCQKESNYVLSVISQGLTINTNMARYIGIDDLQDVVCALKRKGYLFIVKYKEAECPSTGRLTAFPVMVLLMTDEQQALYKREESRKES
;
A
#
# COMPACT_ATOMS: atom_id res chain seq x y z
N MET A 1 -9.36 5.85 -9.36
CA MET A 1 -10.36 5.52 -8.31
C MET A 1 -10.17 4.07 -7.93
N ILE A 2 -10.04 3.78 -6.63
CA ILE A 2 -9.69 2.45 -6.15
C ILE A 2 -10.89 1.50 -6.29
N ARG A 3 -10.65 0.32 -6.87
CA ARG A 3 -11.66 -0.70 -7.15
C ARG A 3 -11.95 -1.52 -5.91
N ARG A 4 -13.00 -1.14 -5.17
CA ARG A 4 -13.45 -1.80 -3.93
C ARG A 4 -13.51 -3.34 -4.01
N ASN A 5 -14.16 -3.88 -5.04
CA ASN A 5 -14.28 -5.34 -5.21
C ASN A 5 -12.91 -6.03 -5.31
N LYS A 6 -11.95 -5.39 -5.98
CA LYS A 6 -10.59 -5.93 -6.16
C LYS A 6 -9.76 -5.85 -4.88
N CYS A 7 -10.00 -4.86 -4.03
CA CYS A 7 -9.39 -4.81 -2.70
C CYS A 7 -9.83 -6.01 -1.84
N LEU A 8 -11.13 -6.29 -1.80
CA LEU A 8 -11.71 -7.39 -1.02
C LEU A 8 -11.23 -8.76 -1.52
N GLU A 9 -11.13 -8.96 -2.84
CA GLU A 9 -10.54 -10.17 -3.45
C GLU A 9 -9.11 -10.44 -2.97
N LEU A 10 -8.34 -9.37 -2.66
CA LEU A 10 -6.97 -9.46 -2.17
C LEU A 10 -6.86 -9.51 -0.64
N GLY A 11 -7.99 -9.51 0.09
CA GLY A 11 -8.00 -9.40 1.55
C GLY A 11 -7.50 -8.04 2.07
N LEU A 12 -7.50 -7.01 1.22
CA LEU A 12 -7.17 -5.64 1.60
C LEU A 12 -8.38 -4.95 2.24
N PRO A 13 -8.16 -3.95 3.11
CA PRO A 13 -9.25 -3.19 3.71
C PRO A 13 -10.09 -2.48 2.64
N GLU A 14 -11.36 -2.23 2.96
CA GLU A 14 -12.26 -1.52 2.05
C GLU A 14 -11.80 -0.06 1.87
N PRO A 15 -11.66 0.46 0.63
CA PRO A 15 -11.34 1.86 0.42
C PRO A 15 -12.54 2.76 0.78
N ASN A 16 -12.25 3.85 1.48
CA ASN A 16 -13.25 4.88 1.78
C ASN A 16 -13.68 5.61 0.49
N ASP A 17 -14.89 6.16 0.51
CA ASP A 17 -15.39 6.96 -0.59
C ASP A 17 -14.47 8.18 -0.81
N CYS A 18 -14.05 8.39 -2.07
CA CYS A 18 -13.10 9.44 -2.46
C CYS A 18 -11.72 9.38 -1.79
N GLN A 19 -11.30 8.24 -1.23
CA GLN A 19 -9.97 8.11 -0.64
C GLN A 19 -8.86 8.29 -1.69
N LYS A 20 -7.87 9.12 -1.36
CA LYS A 20 -6.66 9.29 -2.18
C LYS A 20 -5.82 8.01 -2.15
N GLU A 21 -5.24 7.64 -3.29
CA GLU A 21 -4.39 6.45 -3.44
C GLU A 21 -3.27 6.38 -2.39
N SER A 22 -2.60 7.52 -2.13
CA SER A 22 -1.57 7.59 -1.10
C SER A 22 -2.08 7.25 0.30
N ASN A 23 -3.27 7.71 0.65
CA ASN A 23 -3.84 7.49 1.98
C ASN A 23 -4.31 6.05 2.13
N TYR A 24 -4.84 5.46 1.05
CA TYR A 24 -5.21 4.05 1.04
C TYR A 24 -3.99 3.15 1.20
N VAL A 25 -2.94 3.35 0.39
CA VAL A 25 -1.70 2.56 0.50
C VAL A 25 -1.08 2.67 1.89
N LEU A 26 -1.04 3.90 2.45
CA LEU A 26 -0.57 4.13 3.81
C LEU A 26 -1.39 3.36 4.86
N SER A 27 -2.73 3.41 4.75
CA SER A 27 -3.62 2.67 5.64
C SER A 27 -3.36 1.16 5.58
N VAL A 28 -3.20 0.60 4.37
CA VAL A 28 -2.90 -0.82 4.19
C VAL A 28 -1.58 -1.21 4.86
N ILE A 29 -0.49 -0.49 4.55
CA ILE A 29 0.82 -0.83 5.13
C ILE A 29 0.91 -0.57 6.63
N SER A 30 0.14 0.38 7.16
CA SER A 30 0.05 0.65 8.60
C SER A 30 -0.64 -0.46 9.40
N GLN A 31 -1.41 -1.31 8.73
CA GLN A 31 -2.06 -2.49 9.31
C GLN A 31 -1.16 -3.74 9.23
N GLY A 32 0.07 -3.60 8.71
CA GLY A 32 1.02 -4.71 8.53
C GLY A 32 0.82 -5.49 7.24
N LEU A 33 -0.10 -5.07 6.37
CA LEU A 33 -0.29 -5.65 5.05
C LEU A 33 0.75 -5.11 4.06
N THR A 34 1.05 -5.89 3.02
CA THR A 34 2.01 -5.46 1.98
C THR A 34 1.29 -5.13 0.68
N ILE A 35 1.75 -4.09 -0.02
CA ILE A 35 1.27 -3.76 -1.37
C ILE A 35 2.43 -3.84 -2.34
N ASN A 36 2.23 -4.52 -3.47
CA ASN A 36 3.17 -4.53 -4.59
C ASN A 36 2.61 -3.82 -5.83
N THR A 37 3.46 -3.54 -6.82
CA THR A 37 3.06 -2.85 -8.06
C THR A 37 1.91 -3.54 -8.80
N ASN A 38 1.85 -4.86 -8.82
CA ASN A 38 0.78 -5.59 -9.50
C ASN A 38 -0.54 -5.51 -8.73
N MET A 39 -0.50 -5.66 -7.41
CA MET A 39 -1.66 -5.46 -6.54
C MET A 39 -2.21 -4.05 -6.68
N ALA A 40 -1.33 -3.04 -6.67
CA ALA A 40 -1.68 -1.64 -6.87
C ALA A 40 -2.45 -1.43 -8.18
N ARG A 41 -1.90 -1.91 -9.31
CA ARG A 41 -2.58 -1.85 -10.61
C ARG A 41 -3.90 -2.62 -10.63
N TYR A 42 -3.95 -3.78 -9.98
CA TYR A 42 -5.15 -4.60 -9.92
C TYR A 42 -6.32 -3.87 -9.23
N ILE A 43 -6.02 -3.14 -8.16
CA ILE A 43 -7.00 -2.33 -7.42
C ILE A 43 -7.20 -0.93 -8.00
N GLY A 44 -6.57 -0.59 -9.12
CA GLY A 44 -6.76 0.70 -9.80
C GLY A 44 -5.94 1.87 -9.24
N ILE A 45 -4.74 1.57 -8.72
CA ILE A 45 -3.67 2.55 -8.46
C ILE A 45 -2.69 2.46 -9.64
N ASP A 46 -2.58 3.54 -10.40
CA ASP A 46 -1.86 3.54 -11.67
C ASP A 46 -0.33 3.46 -11.47
N ASP A 47 0.20 4.27 -10.55
CA ASP A 47 1.63 4.31 -10.25
C ASP A 47 1.93 4.28 -8.73
N LEU A 48 2.46 3.14 -8.29
CA LEU A 48 2.88 2.97 -6.91
C LEU A 48 4.13 3.80 -6.58
N GLN A 49 4.97 4.13 -7.55
CA GLN A 49 6.16 4.96 -7.36
C GLN A 49 5.78 6.40 -7.02
N ASP A 50 4.76 6.96 -7.66
CA ASP A 50 4.24 8.28 -7.33
C ASP A 50 3.67 8.32 -5.92
N VAL A 51 2.97 7.27 -5.51
CA VAL A 51 2.49 7.12 -4.13
C VAL A 51 3.66 7.07 -3.14
N VAL A 52 4.71 6.30 -3.43
CA VAL A 52 5.93 6.25 -2.60
C VAL A 52 6.55 7.64 -2.46
N CYS A 53 6.72 8.36 -3.55
CA CYS A 53 7.27 9.71 -3.54
C CYS A 53 6.40 10.67 -2.71
N ALA A 54 5.08 10.60 -2.86
CA ALA A 54 4.15 11.41 -2.08
C ALA A 54 4.23 11.10 -0.58
N LEU A 55 4.33 9.82 -0.19
CA LEU A 55 4.44 9.42 1.21
C LEU A 55 5.79 9.82 1.83
N LYS A 56 6.89 9.66 1.10
CA LYS A 56 8.22 10.12 1.55
C LYS A 56 8.26 11.64 1.76
N ARG A 57 7.64 12.42 0.86
CA ARG A 57 7.53 13.88 1.00
C ARG A 57 6.74 14.31 2.24
N LYS A 58 5.78 13.49 2.68
CA LYS A 58 5.03 13.71 3.92
C LYS A 58 5.76 13.24 5.19
N GLY A 59 6.94 12.62 5.05
CA GLY A 59 7.76 12.17 6.19
C GLY A 59 7.42 10.78 6.72
N TYR A 60 6.58 9.99 6.03
CA TYR A 60 6.24 8.65 6.50
C TYR A 60 7.40 7.67 6.33
N LEU A 61 7.63 6.84 7.36
CA LEU A 61 8.66 5.81 7.37
C LEU A 61 8.07 4.46 6.96
N PHE A 62 8.59 3.89 5.88
CA PHE A 62 8.21 2.56 5.37
C PHE A 62 9.38 1.95 4.60
N ILE A 63 9.30 0.65 4.35
CA ILE A 63 10.31 -0.10 3.60
C ILE A 63 9.82 -0.33 2.17
N VAL A 64 10.71 -0.10 1.21
CA VAL A 64 10.55 -0.48 -0.18
C VAL A 64 11.52 -1.62 -0.48
N LYS A 65 11.01 -2.77 -0.91
CA LYS A 65 11.81 -3.92 -1.36
C LYS A 65 11.45 -4.26 -2.80
N TYR A 66 12.37 -4.87 -3.52
CA TYR A 66 12.10 -5.46 -4.83
C TYR A 66 12.16 -6.97 -4.70
N LYS A 67 11.06 -7.65 -4.97
CA LYS A 67 11.00 -9.12 -4.95
C LYS A 67 10.02 -9.63 -5.98
N GLU A 68 10.17 -10.88 -6.37
CA GLU A 68 9.17 -11.57 -7.19
C GLU A 68 7.85 -11.65 -6.42
N ALA A 69 6.75 -11.44 -7.13
CA ALA A 69 5.41 -11.53 -6.58
C ALA A 69 4.46 -12.08 -7.62
N GLU A 70 3.41 -12.77 -7.17
CA GLU A 70 2.35 -13.21 -8.05
C GLU A 70 1.52 -12.00 -8.51
N CYS A 71 1.17 -11.97 -9.79
CA CYS A 71 0.28 -10.97 -10.34
C CYS A 71 -1.17 -11.41 -10.15
N PRO A 72 -2.00 -10.67 -9.38
CA PRO A 72 -3.37 -11.10 -9.11
C PRO A 72 -4.27 -11.18 -10.35
N SER A 73 -3.92 -10.45 -11.41
CA SER A 73 -4.70 -10.48 -12.67
C SER A 73 -4.45 -11.72 -13.51
N THR A 74 -3.26 -12.33 -13.43
CA THR A 74 -2.87 -13.46 -14.29
C THR A 74 -2.59 -14.74 -13.52
N GLY A 75 -2.47 -14.68 -12.19
CA GLY A 75 -2.07 -15.80 -11.32
C GLY A 75 -0.64 -16.29 -11.59
N ARG A 76 0.18 -15.49 -12.28
CA ARG A 76 1.55 -15.86 -12.65
C ARG A 76 2.55 -15.08 -11.83
N LEU A 77 3.66 -15.75 -11.49
CA LEU A 77 4.82 -15.11 -10.90
C LEU A 77 5.43 -14.13 -11.91
N THR A 78 5.82 -12.95 -11.44
CA THR A 78 6.49 -11.94 -12.26
C THR A 78 7.87 -12.40 -12.71
N ALA A 79 8.17 -12.26 -14.01
CA ALA A 79 9.50 -12.54 -14.54
C ALA A 79 10.60 -11.61 -14.00
N PHE A 80 10.23 -10.44 -13.48
CA PHE A 80 11.13 -9.47 -12.88
C PHE A 80 10.64 -9.07 -11.49
N PRO A 81 11.55 -8.75 -10.54
CA PRO A 81 11.17 -8.26 -9.23
C PRO A 81 10.30 -7.00 -9.32
N VAL A 82 9.19 -7.00 -8.59
CA VAL A 82 8.30 -5.84 -8.48
C VAL A 82 8.56 -5.09 -7.19
N MET A 83 8.20 -3.81 -7.18
CA MET A 83 8.29 -2.99 -5.98
C MET A 83 7.23 -3.45 -4.97
N VAL A 84 7.65 -3.67 -3.72
CA VAL A 84 6.82 -4.07 -2.59
C VAL A 84 7.02 -3.08 -1.46
N LEU A 85 5.92 -2.52 -0.98
CA LEU A 85 5.85 -1.64 0.18
C LEU A 85 5.34 -2.41 1.40
N LEU A 86 5.96 -2.16 2.54
CA LEU A 86 5.55 -2.66 3.84
C LEU A 86 6.05 -1.73 4.96
N MET A 87 5.46 -1.84 6.16
CA MET A 87 6.00 -1.26 7.38
C MET A 87 6.41 -2.37 8.35
N THR A 88 7.50 -2.16 9.09
CA THR A 88 7.83 -3.02 10.25
C THR A 88 6.89 -2.73 11.41
N ASP A 89 6.86 -3.61 12.40
CA ASP A 89 6.02 -3.43 13.58
C ASP A 89 6.38 -2.15 14.35
N GLU A 90 7.66 -1.76 14.38
CA GLU A 90 8.11 -0.50 14.98
C GLU A 90 7.59 0.72 14.20
N GLN A 91 7.62 0.65 12.86
CA GLN A 91 7.11 1.72 12.00
C GLN A 91 5.59 1.86 12.12
N GLN A 92 4.86 0.74 12.19
CA GLN A 92 3.43 0.73 12.43
C GLN A 92 3.08 1.32 13.80
N ALA A 93 3.85 0.97 14.86
CA ALA A 93 3.65 1.52 16.19
C ALA A 93 3.91 3.03 16.24
N LEU A 94 4.95 3.50 15.54
CA LEU A 94 5.22 4.94 15.40
C LEU A 94 4.07 5.66 14.70
N TYR A 95 3.61 5.14 13.56
CA TYR A 95 2.48 5.70 12.82
C TYR A 95 1.22 5.82 13.70
N LYS A 96 0.85 4.76 14.42
CA LYS A 96 -0.31 4.75 15.32
C LYS A 96 -0.20 5.79 16.44
N ARG A 97 1.01 6.01 16.99
CA ARG A 97 1.27 7.03 18.01
C ARG A 97 1.19 8.46 17.45
N GLU A 98 1.60 8.66 16.22
CA GLU A 98 1.53 9.99 15.57
C GLU A 98 0.10 10.34 15.18
N GLU A 99 -0.68 9.38 14.70
CA GLU A 99 -2.09 9.59 14.38
C GLU A 99 -2.91 9.90 15.63
N SER A 100 -2.71 9.17 16.74
CA SER A 100 -3.43 9.45 17.99
C SER A 100 -3.13 10.83 18.58
N ARG A 101 -1.95 11.40 18.30
CA ARG A 101 -1.58 12.76 18.70
C ARG A 101 -2.24 13.85 17.86
N LYS A 102 -2.62 13.57 16.61
CA LYS A 102 -3.31 14.54 15.75
C LYS A 102 -4.81 14.65 16.06
N GLU A 103 -5.37 13.63 16.70
CA GLU A 103 -6.78 13.57 17.10
C GLU A 103 -7.04 14.13 18.51
N SER A 104 -5.99 14.50 19.27
CA SER A 104 -6.07 15.19 20.59
C SER A 104 -5.83 16.70 20.45
#